data_AF-A0A3N5T7K1-F1
#
_entry.id   AF-A0A3N5T7K1-F1
#
_cell.length_a   1.000
_cell.length_b   1.000
_cell.length_c   1.000
_cell.angle_alpha   90.00
_cell.angle_beta   90.00
_cell.angle_gamma   90.00
#
_symmetry.space_group_name_H-M   'P 1'
#
loop_
_entity.id
_entity.type
_entity.pdbx_description
1 polymer ?
#
loop_
_entity_poly.entity_id
_entity_poly.type
_entity_poly.pdbx_seq_one_letter_code
_entity_poly.pdbx_strand_id
1 'polypeptide(L)'
;MKTFKRKVLGGMGMLLIASLVANCGMPMGSNSDQSAVGQRNLEIPNLGLAASFAVFGGGAGITNQGTMTVIAGNMGTTGASTMITGFHSSDFNYAETPLNVGAVDGTVYTDAPQGTTADFEYATSTASDALTAFNNLASLPDGFDPGAGQLGGLTLAPGVYKSASGAFLITGSDLTLDAQGNADAVWVFQMASSLTVGTPTAPSSVILVNNAQASNVYWQVGSAATINGAGGGTMVGTIIASAGMTFSTAGNLTVTTLNGRALALFASITMVNTVINASGVPVVTPPVEPPVSPITVTGSTAADVVAVSGDGFINVLNNGGLVTVTETGTGTINIVNNGGVLTATNTGNGVMTINNTATGVVTVTNTGNGRITVNATGADAVTITHTGDEDVTY
;
A
#
# COMPACT_ATOMS: atom_id res chain seq x y z
N MET A 1 -51.11 -14.71 71.02
CA MET A 1 -51.27 -14.05 72.34
C MET A 1 -50.91 -12.58 72.17
N LYS A 2 -51.66 -11.64 72.77
CA LYS A 2 -51.67 -10.18 72.53
C LYS A 2 -52.26 -9.71 71.18
N THR A 3 -53.49 -9.22 71.29
CA THR A 3 -54.38 -8.61 70.29
C THR A 3 -54.31 -7.08 70.37
N PHE A 4 -54.59 -6.32 69.29
CA PHE A 4 -55.30 -5.01 69.31
C PHE A 4 -55.60 -4.59 67.84
N LYS A 5 -56.80 -4.87 67.28
CA LYS A 5 -58.04 -4.05 67.20
C LYS A 5 -58.10 -2.99 66.07
N ARG A 6 -59.09 -3.16 65.17
CA ARG A 6 -59.61 -2.19 64.18
C ARG A 6 -60.39 -1.03 64.84
N LYS A 7 -60.45 0.13 64.16
CA LYS A 7 -61.62 1.00 63.86
C LYS A 7 -61.20 1.92 62.67
N VAL A 8 -61.92 2.09 61.55
CA VAL A 8 -63.33 2.56 61.31
C VAL A 8 -63.46 4.02 61.78
N LEU A 9 -63.92 5.05 61.06
CA LEU A 9 -64.80 5.24 59.87
C LEU A 9 -64.18 6.39 59.01
N GLY A 10 -64.52 6.73 57.75
CA GLY A 10 -65.49 6.26 56.75
C GLY A 10 -66.36 7.43 56.22
N GLY A 11 -66.52 7.59 54.89
CA GLY A 11 -67.18 8.75 54.25
C GLY A 11 -67.76 8.43 52.87
N MET A 12 -69.04 8.73 52.67
CA MET A 12 -69.89 8.25 51.57
C MET A 12 -70.43 9.45 50.76
N GLY A 13 -70.62 9.28 49.45
CA GLY A 13 -71.28 10.27 48.56
C GLY A 13 -70.41 10.71 47.38
N MET A 14 -70.94 10.99 46.18
CA MET A 14 -72.33 10.91 45.71
C MET A 14 -72.36 10.72 44.17
N LEU A 15 -73.43 10.12 43.64
CA LEU A 15 -73.65 9.78 42.22
C LEU A 15 -74.51 10.86 41.52
N LEU A 16 -74.54 10.85 40.18
CA LEU A 16 -75.39 11.54 39.17
C LEU A 16 -74.60 12.58 38.33
N ILE A 17 -74.24 12.31 37.06
CA ILE A 17 -75.02 12.06 35.81
C ILE A 17 -75.36 13.35 35.04
N ALA A 18 -74.60 13.53 33.95
CA ALA A 18 -74.91 14.12 32.64
C ALA A 18 -75.66 15.48 32.49
N SER A 19 -75.00 16.40 31.78
CA SER A 19 -75.61 17.11 30.65
C SER A 19 -74.58 17.51 29.59
N LEU A 20 -75.04 17.58 28.34
CA LEU A 20 -74.25 17.65 27.10
C LEU A 20 -74.17 19.09 26.57
N VAL A 21 -73.00 19.54 26.11
CA VAL A 21 -72.89 20.62 25.11
C VAL A 21 -71.82 20.22 24.10
N ALA A 22 -72.13 20.38 22.81
CA ALA A 22 -71.31 19.84 21.72
C ALA A 22 -70.45 20.90 21.03
N ASN A 23 -69.21 20.50 20.73
CA ASN A 23 -68.40 20.79 19.54
C ASN A 23 -68.15 22.24 19.08
N CYS A 24 -66.86 22.61 18.97
CA CYS A 24 -66.20 23.06 17.73
C CYS A 24 -64.74 23.45 18.05
N GLY A 25 -63.70 22.86 17.42
CA GLY A 25 -62.32 23.28 17.76
C GLY A 25 -61.07 22.57 17.22
N MET A 26 -61.13 21.70 16.21
CA MET A 26 -59.94 21.20 15.45
C MET A 26 -58.88 20.35 16.21
N PRO A 27 -57.99 19.60 15.49
CA PRO A 27 -57.38 18.39 16.04
C PRO A 27 -55.87 18.44 16.34
N MET A 28 -55.44 17.48 17.18
CA MET A 28 -54.11 16.85 17.24
C MET A 28 -52.86 17.75 17.33
N GLY A 29 -52.45 18.05 18.57
CA GLY A 29 -51.03 18.06 18.92
C GLY A 29 -50.62 16.65 19.37
N SER A 30 -50.04 15.86 18.47
CA SER A 30 -49.55 14.51 18.81
C SER A 30 -48.30 14.59 19.68
N ASN A 31 -48.28 13.80 20.75
CA ASN A 31 -47.10 13.58 21.58
C ASN A 31 -45.99 12.93 20.72
N SER A 32 -44.93 13.66 20.35
CA SER A 32 -43.88 13.15 19.45
C SER A 32 -42.45 13.59 19.79
N ASP A 33 -42.15 13.96 21.03
CA ASP A 33 -40.76 14.15 21.50
C ASP A 33 -40.04 12.81 21.77
N GLN A 34 -40.13 11.89 20.81
CA GLN A 34 -39.24 10.74 20.65
C GLN A 34 -38.96 10.49 19.16
N SER A 35 -38.32 11.46 18.49
CA SER A 35 -37.80 11.27 17.13
C SER A 35 -36.64 12.22 16.75
N ALA A 36 -35.67 12.40 17.65
CA ALA A 36 -34.38 13.00 17.31
C ALA A 36 -33.27 12.60 18.29
N VAL A 37 -32.74 11.37 18.18
CA VAL A 37 -31.33 11.17 18.54
C VAL A 37 -30.53 11.87 17.46
N GLY A 38 -30.17 13.13 17.70
CA GLY A 38 -29.41 13.93 16.75
C GLY A 38 -28.09 13.21 16.44
N GLN A 39 -27.98 12.71 15.21
CA GLN A 39 -26.73 12.18 14.67
C GLN A 39 -25.73 13.33 14.67
N ARG A 40 -24.91 13.44 15.72
CA ARG A 40 -23.82 14.42 15.76
C ARG A 40 -22.92 14.05 14.60
N ASN A 41 -22.89 14.90 13.57
CA ASN A 41 -21.99 14.68 12.45
C ASN A 41 -20.56 14.63 13.01
N LEU A 42 -19.89 13.51 12.81
CA LEU A 42 -18.53 13.33 13.29
C LEU A 42 -17.64 14.19 12.40
N GLU A 43 -16.98 15.19 12.97
CA GLU A 43 -16.11 16.07 12.20
C GLU A 43 -14.93 15.27 11.64
N ILE A 44 -14.58 15.52 10.38
CA ILE A 44 -13.50 14.82 9.68
C ILE A 44 -12.18 15.07 10.44
N PRO A 45 -11.52 14.01 10.96
CA PRO A 45 -10.25 14.13 11.67
C PRO A 45 -9.17 14.85 10.84
N ASN A 46 -8.67 15.97 11.37
CA ASN A 46 -7.58 16.72 10.75
C ASN A 46 -6.26 15.95 10.86
N LEU A 47 -5.66 15.64 9.71
CA LEU A 47 -4.37 14.94 9.59
C LEU A 47 -3.16 15.88 9.49
N GLY A 48 -3.36 17.20 9.37
CA GLY A 48 -2.30 18.17 9.12
C GLY A 48 -1.48 17.80 7.88
N LEU A 49 -0.15 17.93 7.97
CA LEU A 49 0.79 17.51 6.92
C LEU A 49 0.72 16.01 6.61
N ALA A 50 0.32 15.16 7.56
CA ALA A 50 0.18 13.72 7.30
C ALA A 50 -0.93 13.39 6.26
N ALA A 51 -1.79 14.35 5.91
CA ALA A 51 -2.69 14.24 4.77
C ALA A 51 -1.95 14.09 3.42
N SER A 52 -0.72 14.62 3.28
CA SER A 52 0.02 14.61 2.01
C SER A 52 0.76 13.28 1.72
N PHE A 53 0.82 12.37 2.69
CA PHE A 53 1.57 11.11 2.59
C PHE A 53 0.66 9.91 2.30
N ALA A 54 1.12 9.03 1.41
CA ALA A 54 0.64 7.66 1.26
C ALA A 54 1.19 6.77 2.39
N VAL A 55 2.49 6.90 2.67
CA VAL A 55 3.24 6.02 3.57
C VAL A 55 4.16 6.84 4.47
N PHE A 56 4.12 6.58 5.77
CA PHE A 56 5.08 7.15 6.71
C PHE A 56 5.59 6.04 7.63
N GLY A 57 6.86 5.67 7.51
CA GLY A 57 7.54 4.84 8.50
C GLY A 57 8.12 5.73 9.59
N GLY A 58 8.03 5.32 10.86
CA GLY A 58 8.63 6.09 11.96
C GLY A 58 10.16 6.01 11.94
N GLY A 59 10.79 6.17 13.10
CA GLY A 59 12.26 6.13 13.26
C GLY A 59 12.97 4.84 12.81
N ALA A 60 12.24 3.83 12.31
CA ALA A 60 12.76 2.57 11.77
C ALA A 60 12.53 2.36 10.25
N GLY A 61 11.98 3.34 9.52
CA GLY A 61 11.92 3.33 8.06
C GLY A 61 10.88 2.39 7.42
N ILE A 62 11.14 1.98 6.17
CA ILE A 62 10.16 1.33 5.28
C ILE A 62 10.87 0.25 4.46
N THR A 63 10.34 -0.97 4.43
CA THR A 63 10.95 -2.10 3.71
C THR A 63 9.97 -2.74 2.73
N ASN A 64 10.31 -2.75 1.45
CA ASN A 64 9.66 -3.57 0.44
C ASN A 64 10.47 -4.87 0.20
N GLN A 65 9.76 -5.98 0.03
CA GLN A 65 10.30 -7.30 -0.34
C GLN A 65 9.49 -7.95 -1.49
N GLY A 66 8.83 -7.16 -2.34
CA GLY A 66 8.16 -7.61 -3.55
C GLY A 66 8.51 -6.74 -4.77
N THR A 67 8.17 -7.20 -5.96
CA THR A 67 8.46 -6.51 -7.24
C THR A 67 7.25 -5.79 -7.84
N MET A 68 6.06 -5.97 -7.25
CA MET A 68 4.79 -5.36 -7.67
C MET A 68 4.30 -4.30 -6.68
N THR A 69 5.20 -3.70 -5.90
CA THR A 69 4.85 -2.67 -4.91
C THR A 69 4.79 -1.30 -5.58
N VAL A 70 3.68 -0.58 -5.39
CA VAL A 70 3.44 0.76 -5.96
C VAL A 70 2.83 1.68 -4.93
N ILE A 71 3.48 2.82 -4.69
CA ILE A 71 3.02 3.84 -3.74
C ILE A 71 2.60 5.08 -4.53
N ALA A 72 1.29 5.32 -4.64
CA ALA A 72 0.74 6.51 -5.27
C ALA A 72 0.51 7.61 -4.22
N GLY A 73 1.45 8.55 -4.15
CA GLY A 73 1.53 9.63 -3.17
C GLY A 73 2.85 9.63 -2.40
N ASN A 74 3.08 10.69 -1.60
CA ASN A 74 4.36 10.91 -0.93
C ASN A 74 4.68 9.83 0.11
N MET A 75 5.97 9.59 0.33
CA MET A 75 6.49 8.66 1.32
C MET A 75 7.48 9.40 2.25
N GLY A 76 7.64 8.95 3.49
CA GLY A 76 8.70 9.52 4.34
C GLY A 76 9.07 8.75 5.59
N THR A 77 10.15 9.21 6.23
CA THR A 77 10.68 8.65 7.48
C THR A 77 11.43 9.70 8.31
N THR A 78 11.37 9.55 9.63
CA THR A 78 12.27 10.24 10.59
C THR A 78 13.49 9.38 11.00
N GLY A 79 13.58 8.15 10.48
CA GLY A 79 14.78 7.33 10.57
C GLY A 79 15.86 7.77 9.59
N ALA A 80 17.02 7.11 9.65
CA ALA A 80 18.07 7.31 8.65
C ALA A 80 17.56 6.93 7.26
N SER A 81 18.00 7.66 6.23
CA SER A 81 17.59 7.46 4.84
C SER A 81 17.78 6.01 4.34
N THR A 82 18.85 5.35 4.77
CA THR A 82 19.15 3.93 4.47
C THR A 82 18.19 2.91 5.12
N MET A 83 17.24 3.35 5.94
CA MET A 83 16.14 2.52 6.45
C MET A 83 14.95 2.45 5.49
N ILE A 84 14.95 3.22 4.39
CA ILE A 84 14.11 2.93 3.22
C ILE A 84 14.84 1.88 2.39
N THR A 85 14.15 0.81 2.00
CA THR A 85 14.75 -0.35 1.29
C THR A 85 13.77 -0.98 0.30
N GLY A 86 14.23 -1.28 -0.91
CA GLY A 86 13.45 -1.89 -1.98
C GLY A 86 12.52 -0.91 -2.73
N PHE A 87 12.93 0.35 -2.88
CA PHE A 87 12.10 1.38 -3.54
C PHE A 87 12.91 2.29 -4.47
N HIS A 88 12.25 2.84 -5.50
CA HIS A 88 12.77 3.89 -6.37
C HIS A 88 11.69 4.94 -6.71
N SER A 89 12.14 6.08 -7.24
CA SER A 89 11.32 7.03 -7.99
C SER A 89 12.13 7.63 -9.16
N SER A 90 11.66 8.74 -9.74
CA SER A 90 12.45 9.59 -10.64
C SER A 90 13.77 10.10 -10.05
N ASP A 91 13.83 10.31 -8.73
CA ASP A 91 14.87 11.12 -8.08
C ASP A 91 15.71 10.34 -7.05
N PHE A 92 15.35 9.09 -6.71
CA PHE A 92 16.10 8.25 -5.79
C PHE A 92 16.02 6.75 -6.15
N ASN A 93 16.96 5.97 -5.61
CA ASN A 93 16.88 4.50 -5.53
C ASN A 93 17.44 4.01 -4.18
N TYR A 94 16.69 3.15 -3.49
CA TYR A 94 17.01 2.58 -2.18
C TYR A 94 17.18 1.08 -2.22
N ALA A 95 18.43 0.61 -2.34
CA ALA A 95 18.82 -0.77 -2.05
C ALA A 95 17.91 -1.83 -2.73
N GLU A 96 17.54 -1.57 -3.98
CA GLU A 96 16.78 -2.51 -4.78
C GLU A 96 17.63 -3.68 -5.26
N THR A 97 16.98 -4.81 -5.43
CA THR A 97 17.49 -6.04 -6.03
C THR A 97 16.40 -6.57 -6.98
N PRO A 98 16.70 -7.56 -7.85
CA PRO A 98 15.68 -8.21 -8.67
C PRO A 98 14.50 -8.85 -7.92
N LEU A 99 14.53 -8.89 -6.58
CA LEU A 99 13.49 -9.45 -5.73
C LEU A 99 12.68 -8.40 -4.93
N ASN A 100 13.05 -7.11 -4.97
CA ASN A 100 12.39 -6.05 -4.21
C ASN A 100 12.40 -4.69 -4.94
N VAL A 101 11.64 -4.61 -6.04
CA VAL A 101 11.45 -3.38 -6.82
C VAL A 101 10.14 -2.71 -6.39
N GLY A 102 10.20 -1.43 -6.01
CA GLY A 102 9.05 -0.71 -5.45
C GLY A 102 8.93 0.71 -6.00
N ALA A 103 7.96 0.95 -6.87
CA ALA A 103 7.76 2.28 -7.46
C ALA A 103 7.08 3.25 -6.47
N VAL A 104 7.57 4.49 -6.39
CA VAL A 104 6.93 5.58 -5.66
C VAL A 104 6.59 6.71 -6.63
N ASP A 105 5.30 6.92 -6.86
CA ASP A 105 4.72 8.04 -7.61
C ASP A 105 4.40 9.18 -6.64
N GLY A 106 5.47 9.84 -6.19
CA GLY A 106 5.45 10.89 -5.17
C GLY A 106 6.84 11.23 -4.66
N THR A 107 6.94 12.29 -3.85
CA THR A 107 8.21 12.69 -3.22
C THR A 107 8.51 11.83 -2.00
N VAL A 108 9.78 11.45 -1.81
CA VAL A 108 10.27 10.84 -0.55
C VAL A 108 10.93 11.88 0.34
N TYR A 109 10.43 12.00 1.57
CA TYR A 109 10.93 12.93 2.58
C TYR A 109 11.71 12.19 3.66
N THR A 110 13.00 12.51 3.80
CA THR A 110 13.96 11.82 4.66
C THR A 110 15.22 12.66 4.84
N ASP A 111 16.13 12.23 5.73
CA ASP A 111 17.43 12.87 5.92
C ASP A 111 18.43 12.56 4.77
N ALA A 112 19.60 13.17 4.84
CA ALA A 112 20.76 12.84 4.04
C ALA A 112 21.13 11.33 4.13
N PRO A 113 21.78 10.74 3.10
CA PRO A 113 22.36 11.40 1.93
C PRO A 113 21.42 11.58 0.72
N GLN A 114 20.23 10.98 0.73
CA GLN A 114 19.31 11.00 -0.43
C GLN A 114 18.26 12.12 -0.32
N GLY A 115 17.84 12.49 0.89
CA GLY A 115 17.04 13.68 1.15
C GLY A 115 17.89 14.86 1.62
N THR A 116 17.23 15.99 1.88
CA THR A 116 17.86 17.21 2.43
C THR A 116 17.41 17.49 3.87
N THR A 117 18.07 18.43 4.54
CA THR A 117 17.64 18.91 5.86
C THR A 117 16.21 19.45 5.85
N ALA A 118 15.78 20.09 4.76
CA ALA A 118 14.41 20.58 4.63
C ALA A 118 13.38 19.43 4.50
N ASP A 119 13.75 18.34 3.81
CA ASP A 119 12.92 17.15 3.70
C ASP A 119 12.78 16.43 5.04
N PHE A 120 13.87 16.38 5.82
CA PHE A 120 13.84 15.84 7.19
C PHE A 120 13.01 16.70 8.15
N GLU A 121 13.07 18.03 8.05
CA GLU A 121 12.21 18.95 8.82
C GLU A 121 10.72 18.77 8.45
N TYR A 122 10.41 18.59 7.16
CA TYR A 122 9.06 18.31 6.68
C TYR A 122 8.55 16.93 7.15
N ALA A 123 9.38 15.89 7.09
CA ALA A 123 9.07 14.57 7.64
C ALA A 123 8.86 14.61 9.17
N THR A 124 9.66 15.39 9.90
CA THR A 124 9.53 15.55 11.35
C THR A 124 8.23 16.26 11.73
N SER A 125 7.86 17.32 10.99
CA SER A 125 6.57 18.00 11.17
C SER A 125 5.39 17.08 10.85
N THR A 126 5.51 16.27 9.79
CA THR A 126 4.54 15.24 9.42
C THR A 126 4.34 14.19 10.51
N ALA A 127 5.41 13.71 11.15
CA ALA A 127 5.32 12.79 12.28
C ALA A 127 4.59 13.39 13.48
N SER A 128 4.81 14.69 13.75
CA SER A 128 4.11 15.44 14.81
C SER A 128 2.61 15.57 14.52
N ASP A 129 2.23 15.85 13.27
CA ASP A 129 0.84 15.95 12.86
C ASP A 129 0.14 14.58 12.86
N ALA A 130 0.82 13.51 12.44
CA ALA A 130 0.32 12.13 12.53
C ALA A 130 0.10 11.70 13.99
N LEU A 131 1.01 12.04 14.91
CA LEU A 131 0.84 11.81 16.34
C LEU A 131 -0.33 12.62 16.93
N THR A 132 -0.49 13.86 16.48
CA THR A 132 -1.62 14.72 16.87
C THR A 132 -2.95 14.13 16.40
N ALA A 133 -3.03 13.68 15.14
CA ALA A 133 -4.19 12.99 14.59
C ALA A 133 -4.50 11.68 15.34
N PHE A 134 -3.49 10.87 15.66
CA PHE A 134 -3.64 9.66 16.47
C PHE A 134 -4.25 9.94 17.84
N ASN A 135 -3.73 10.95 18.55
CA ASN A 135 -4.24 11.36 19.86
C ASN A 135 -5.66 11.92 19.77
N ASN A 136 -5.96 12.70 18.73
CA ASN A 136 -7.32 13.23 18.47
C ASN A 136 -8.32 12.07 18.25
N LEU A 137 -7.99 11.11 17.38
CA LEU A 137 -8.80 9.91 17.13
C LEU A 137 -9.02 9.10 18.41
N ALA A 138 -7.97 8.90 19.23
CA ALA A 138 -8.06 8.19 20.51
C ALA A 138 -8.87 8.96 21.59
N SER A 139 -8.99 10.29 21.46
CA SER A 139 -9.74 11.15 22.39
C SER A 139 -11.24 11.28 22.09
N LEU A 140 -11.69 10.83 20.90
CA LEU A 140 -13.10 10.80 20.56
C LEU A 140 -13.88 9.92 21.56
N PRO A 141 -15.13 10.28 21.92
CA PRO A 141 -15.94 9.49 22.84
C PRO A 141 -16.04 8.02 22.42
N ASP A 142 -15.80 7.12 23.38
CA ASP A 142 -15.73 5.68 23.16
C ASP A 142 -16.91 5.13 22.35
N GLY A 143 -16.57 4.47 21.25
CA GLY A 143 -17.52 3.78 20.37
C GLY A 143 -18.07 2.48 20.94
N PHE A 144 -19.03 1.90 20.23
CA PHE A 144 -19.53 0.54 20.49
C PHE A 144 -18.56 -0.52 19.93
N ASP A 145 -18.55 -1.72 20.50
CA ASP A 145 -17.85 -2.90 19.97
C ASP A 145 -18.88 -3.87 19.34
N PRO A 146 -19.07 -3.86 18.01
CA PRO A 146 -20.20 -4.53 17.37
C PRO A 146 -20.04 -6.04 17.23
N GLY A 147 -18.85 -6.58 17.47
CA GLY A 147 -18.57 -8.01 17.34
C GLY A 147 -17.50 -8.53 18.32
N ALA A 148 -17.36 -7.87 19.48
CA ALA A 148 -16.36 -8.21 20.51
C ALA A 148 -14.92 -8.30 19.95
N GLY A 149 -14.56 -7.35 19.08
CA GLY A 149 -13.29 -7.32 18.36
C GLY A 149 -13.29 -8.00 16.99
N GLN A 150 -14.32 -8.74 16.57
CA GLN A 150 -14.45 -9.24 15.19
C GLN A 150 -15.36 -8.32 14.37
N LEU A 151 -14.86 -7.84 13.22
CA LEU A 151 -15.60 -6.98 12.29
C LEU A 151 -15.91 -7.67 10.96
N GLY A 152 -15.27 -8.81 10.66
CA GLY A 152 -15.52 -9.59 9.45
C GLY A 152 -16.97 -10.08 9.38
N GLY A 153 -17.62 -9.87 8.23
CA GLY A 153 -19.04 -10.20 8.02
C GLY A 153 -20.04 -9.19 8.56
N LEU A 154 -19.59 -8.09 9.17
CA LEU A 154 -20.48 -7.01 9.63
C LEU A 154 -20.72 -5.97 8.52
N THR A 155 -21.87 -5.29 8.62
CA THR A 155 -22.13 -4.03 7.91
C THR A 155 -22.29 -2.92 8.93
N LEU A 156 -21.45 -1.89 8.85
CA LEU A 156 -21.38 -0.80 9.83
C LEU A 156 -21.81 0.54 9.22
N ALA A 157 -22.79 1.16 9.85
CA ALA A 157 -23.18 2.55 9.61
C ALA A 157 -22.08 3.53 10.08
N PRO A 158 -22.16 4.83 9.76
CA PRO A 158 -21.12 5.80 10.13
C PRO A 158 -21.07 6.01 11.65
N GLY A 159 -19.87 6.08 12.23
CA GLY A 159 -19.71 6.24 13.68
C GLY A 159 -18.30 5.96 14.23
N VAL A 160 -18.18 6.09 15.55
CA VAL A 160 -17.00 5.67 16.31
C VAL A 160 -17.22 4.25 16.84
N TYR A 161 -16.19 3.41 16.70
CA TYR A 161 -16.15 2.02 17.12
C TYR A 161 -14.92 1.79 17.99
N LYS A 162 -15.06 1.16 19.15
CA LYS A 162 -13.94 0.90 20.06
C LYS A 162 -13.91 -0.56 20.47
N SER A 163 -12.76 -1.21 20.29
CA SER A 163 -12.61 -2.61 20.71
C SER A 163 -12.52 -2.73 22.23
N ALA A 164 -13.40 -3.53 22.83
CA ALA A 164 -13.38 -3.83 24.26
C ALA A 164 -12.24 -4.78 24.64
N SER A 165 -11.79 -5.63 23.71
CA SER A 165 -10.60 -6.48 23.86
C SER A 165 -9.29 -5.73 23.61
N GLY A 166 -9.38 -4.53 23.06
CA GLY A 166 -8.25 -3.71 22.62
C GLY A 166 -7.77 -4.01 21.19
N ALA A 167 -8.23 -5.07 20.53
CA ALA A 167 -7.86 -5.42 19.16
C ALA A 167 -9.07 -5.52 18.23
N PHE A 168 -8.89 -5.20 16.94
CA PHE A 168 -9.88 -5.51 15.90
C PHE A 168 -9.32 -6.55 14.91
N LEU A 169 -10.20 -7.47 14.52
CA LEU A 169 -10.00 -8.50 13.52
C LEU A 169 -10.99 -8.25 12.36
N ILE A 170 -10.54 -8.45 11.13
CA ILE A 170 -11.40 -8.56 9.94
C ILE A 170 -11.04 -9.89 9.30
N THR A 171 -11.68 -10.97 9.73
CA THR A 171 -11.33 -12.33 9.27
C THR A 171 -12.57 -13.20 9.02
N GLY A 172 -12.43 -14.20 8.16
CA GLY A 172 -13.49 -15.15 7.80
C GLY A 172 -14.49 -14.62 6.77
N SER A 173 -14.76 -13.30 6.79
CA SER A 173 -15.58 -12.57 5.81
C SER A 173 -15.14 -11.10 5.75
N ASP A 174 -15.48 -10.42 4.67
CA ASP A 174 -15.22 -8.99 4.49
C ASP A 174 -16.07 -8.11 5.43
N LEU A 175 -15.56 -6.93 5.78
CA LEU A 175 -16.29 -5.88 6.49
C LEU A 175 -16.93 -4.93 5.47
N THR A 176 -18.20 -4.56 5.65
CA THR A 176 -18.86 -3.53 4.83
C THR A 176 -19.08 -2.24 5.63
N LEU A 177 -18.75 -1.09 5.04
CA LEU A 177 -19.03 0.24 5.57
C LEU A 177 -20.11 0.90 4.69
N ASP A 178 -21.26 1.21 5.30
CA ASP A 178 -22.44 1.70 4.61
C ASP A 178 -22.74 3.16 4.97
N ALA A 179 -22.50 4.06 4.03
CA ALA A 179 -22.76 5.50 4.19
C ALA A 179 -24.26 5.86 4.22
N GLN A 180 -25.15 4.94 3.88
CA GLN A 180 -26.60 5.15 3.83
C GLN A 180 -26.99 6.33 2.92
N GLY A 181 -26.19 6.60 1.89
CA GLY A 181 -26.35 7.71 0.94
C GLY A 181 -25.55 8.97 1.28
N ASN A 182 -25.03 9.10 2.51
CA ASN A 182 -24.28 10.27 2.95
C ASN A 182 -22.79 10.18 2.56
N ALA A 183 -22.36 10.98 1.57
CA ALA A 183 -20.95 11.05 1.16
C ALA A 183 -20.02 11.58 2.28
N ASP A 184 -20.54 12.39 3.20
CA ASP A 184 -19.79 12.94 4.35
C ASP A 184 -19.79 11.98 5.55
N ALA A 185 -20.23 10.74 5.38
CA ALA A 185 -20.14 9.69 6.40
C ALA A 185 -18.69 9.44 6.82
N VAL A 186 -18.46 9.33 8.14
CA VAL A 186 -17.15 9.09 8.75
C VAL A 186 -17.18 7.83 9.63
N TRP A 187 -16.10 7.05 9.60
CA TRP A 187 -15.85 5.92 10.49
C TRP A 187 -14.53 6.11 11.24
N VAL A 188 -14.55 5.90 12.55
CA VAL A 188 -13.33 5.85 13.36
C VAL A 188 -13.29 4.56 14.17
N PHE A 189 -12.24 3.77 13.96
CA PHE A 189 -11.96 2.55 14.71
C PHE A 189 -10.83 2.80 15.71
N GLN A 190 -11.14 2.71 17.00
CA GLN A 190 -10.22 2.87 18.12
C GLN A 190 -9.85 1.49 18.70
N MET A 191 -8.55 1.20 18.84
CA MET A 191 -8.11 -0.05 19.45
C MET A 191 -6.79 0.15 20.21
N ALA A 192 -6.70 -0.38 21.42
CA ALA A 192 -5.56 -0.19 22.33
C ALA A 192 -4.32 -1.03 21.96
N SER A 193 -4.50 -2.07 21.14
CA SER A 193 -3.45 -2.94 20.61
C SER A 193 -3.57 -3.02 19.08
N SER A 194 -3.88 -4.18 18.51
CA SER A 194 -3.63 -4.51 17.12
C SER A 194 -4.85 -4.45 16.20
N LEU A 195 -4.59 -4.18 14.93
CA LEU A 195 -5.51 -4.45 13.82
C LEU A 195 -4.99 -5.65 13.02
N THR A 196 -5.84 -6.65 12.76
CA THR A 196 -5.50 -7.79 11.89
C THR A 196 -6.56 -7.97 10.82
N VAL A 197 -6.17 -7.87 9.55
CA VAL A 197 -7.04 -8.08 8.38
C VAL A 197 -6.58 -9.33 7.65
N GLY A 198 -7.52 -10.23 7.35
CA GLY A 198 -7.23 -11.55 6.80
C GLY A 198 -6.56 -12.50 7.80
N THR A 199 -6.26 -13.70 7.32
CA THR A 199 -5.50 -14.73 8.03
C THR A 199 -4.18 -15.01 7.28
N PRO A 200 -3.27 -15.86 7.81
CA PRO A 200 -2.10 -16.31 7.07
C PRO A 200 -2.39 -17.11 5.79
N THR A 201 -3.66 -17.49 5.52
CA THR A 201 -4.06 -18.31 4.37
C THR A 201 -5.21 -17.75 3.53
N ALA A 202 -5.85 -16.66 3.96
CA ALA A 202 -6.93 -16.02 3.21
C ALA A 202 -6.97 -14.51 3.49
N PRO A 203 -7.01 -13.64 2.46
CA PRO A 203 -7.23 -12.21 2.66
C PRO A 203 -8.66 -11.91 3.13
N SER A 204 -8.87 -10.68 3.58
CA SER A 204 -10.19 -10.09 3.77
C SER A 204 -10.15 -8.62 3.33
N SER A 205 -11.30 -8.04 3.06
CA SER A 205 -11.44 -6.69 2.52
C SER A 205 -12.37 -5.82 3.36
N VAL A 206 -12.25 -4.51 3.17
CA VAL A 206 -13.21 -3.52 3.62
C VAL A 206 -13.93 -2.95 2.39
N ILE A 207 -15.23 -3.21 2.31
CA ILE A 207 -16.10 -2.84 1.19
C ILE A 207 -16.80 -1.52 1.53
N LEU A 208 -16.74 -0.55 0.63
CA LEU A 208 -17.43 0.73 0.75
C LEU A 208 -18.70 0.70 -0.09
N VAL A 209 -19.86 1.02 0.50
CA VAL A 209 -21.15 1.07 -0.21
C VAL A 209 -21.91 2.38 0.04
N ASN A 210 -22.89 2.66 -0.83
CA ASN A 210 -23.86 3.75 -0.69
C ASN A 210 -23.23 5.15 -0.44
N ASN A 211 -22.19 5.48 -1.20
CA ASN A 211 -21.37 6.71 -1.13
C ASN A 211 -20.30 6.75 -0.02
N ALA A 212 -19.96 5.63 0.63
CA ALA A 212 -18.87 5.61 1.60
C ALA A 212 -17.52 5.90 0.91
N GLN A 213 -16.73 6.81 1.49
CA GLN A 213 -15.45 7.27 0.94
C GLN A 213 -14.28 6.82 1.81
N ALA A 214 -13.23 6.27 1.19
CA ALA A 214 -12.04 5.81 1.90
C ALA A 214 -11.32 6.94 2.65
N SER A 215 -11.40 8.18 2.17
CA SER A 215 -10.88 9.38 2.85
C SER A 215 -11.46 9.58 4.25
N ASN A 216 -12.66 9.07 4.51
CA ASN A 216 -13.42 9.31 5.73
C ASN A 216 -13.38 8.10 6.70
N VAL A 217 -12.51 7.12 6.45
CA VAL A 217 -12.33 5.93 7.29
C VAL A 217 -10.98 6.02 7.99
N TYR A 218 -10.98 5.91 9.33
CA TYR A 218 -9.79 6.08 10.16
C TYR A 218 -9.60 4.92 11.13
N TRP A 219 -8.36 4.45 11.24
CA TRP A 219 -7.97 3.35 12.13
C TRP A 219 -6.87 3.83 13.07
N GLN A 220 -7.22 4.03 14.34
CA GLN A 220 -6.29 4.36 15.41
C GLN A 220 -5.83 3.05 16.07
N VAL A 221 -4.59 2.64 15.79
CA VAL A 221 -4.05 1.33 16.19
C VAL A 221 -3.01 1.50 17.29
N GLY A 222 -3.37 1.13 18.53
CA GLY A 222 -2.57 1.33 19.73
C GLY A 222 -1.23 0.59 19.79
N SER A 223 -1.04 -0.45 18.97
CA SER A 223 0.25 -1.06 18.68
C SER A 223 0.50 -1.19 17.17
N ALA A 224 0.40 -2.40 16.61
CA ALA A 224 0.79 -2.73 15.23
C ALA A 224 -0.40 -3.22 14.39
N ALA A 225 -0.33 -3.03 13.07
CA ALA A 225 -1.32 -3.59 12.13
C ALA A 225 -0.72 -4.69 11.24
N THR A 226 -1.51 -5.74 10.97
CA THR A 226 -1.18 -6.80 10.01
C THR A 226 -2.28 -6.86 8.96
N ILE A 227 -1.95 -6.54 7.71
CA ILE A 227 -2.90 -6.40 6.61
C ILE A 227 -2.65 -7.51 5.57
N ASN A 228 -3.58 -8.46 5.49
CA ASN A 228 -3.64 -9.55 4.52
C ASN A 228 -2.31 -10.27 4.33
N GLY A 229 -1.83 -10.94 5.39
CA GLY A 229 -0.57 -11.68 5.37
C GLY A 229 -0.47 -12.77 4.30
N ALA A 230 -1.60 -13.27 3.78
CA ALA A 230 -1.71 -14.20 2.66
C ALA A 230 -1.59 -13.54 1.26
N GLY A 231 -1.37 -12.23 1.18
CA GLY A 231 -1.52 -11.45 -0.06
C GLY A 231 -2.98 -11.26 -0.47
N GLY A 232 -3.24 -10.28 -1.33
CA GLY A 232 -4.59 -9.98 -1.83
C GLY A 232 -5.46 -9.14 -0.88
N GLY A 233 -6.74 -9.02 -1.25
CA GLY A 233 -7.73 -8.23 -0.53
C GLY A 233 -7.52 -6.71 -0.61
N THR A 234 -8.52 -5.94 -0.18
CA THR A 234 -8.48 -4.47 -0.20
C THR A 234 -8.80 -3.90 1.17
N MET A 235 -7.82 -3.22 1.76
CA MET A 235 -7.99 -2.38 2.94
C MET A 235 -8.35 -0.95 2.51
N VAL A 236 -9.08 -0.21 3.35
CA VAL A 236 -9.47 1.20 3.07
C VAL A 236 -9.25 2.07 4.29
N GLY A 237 -8.93 3.35 4.07
CA GLY A 237 -8.83 4.35 5.13
C GLY A 237 -7.41 4.78 5.49
N THR A 238 -7.33 5.77 6.38
CA THR A 238 -6.09 6.22 6.99
C THR A 238 -5.82 5.37 8.24
N ILE A 239 -4.79 4.53 8.19
CA ILE A 239 -4.32 3.74 9.32
C ILE A 239 -3.19 4.50 10.01
N ILE A 240 -3.37 4.81 11.29
CA ILE A 240 -2.34 5.40 12.14
C ILE A 240 -2.01 4.41 13.26
N ALA A 241 -0.86 3.76 13.14
CA ALA A 241 -0.35 2.79 14.10
C ALA A 241 0.75 3.40 14.98
N SER A 242 0.72 3.15 16.29
CA SER A 242 1.80 3.63 17.17
C SER A 242 3.12 2.92 16.87
N ALA A 243 3.05 1.61 16.64
CA ALA A 243 4.15 0.76 16.22
C ALA A 243 4.07 0.50 14.70
N GLY A 244 4.61 -0.64 14.26
CA GLY A 244 4.81 -0.92 12.84
C GLY A 244 3.57 -1.47 12.13
N MET A 245 3.66 -1.59 10.82
CA MET A 245 2.63 -2.24 10.01
C MET A 245 3.24 -3.25 9.03
N THR A 246 2.52 -4.31 8.75
CA THR A 246 2.89 -5.31 7.74
C THR A 246 1.79 -5.47 6.71
N PHE A 247 2.16 -5.47 5.42
CA PHE A 247 1.27 -5.74 4.29
C PHE A 247 1.79 -6.96 3.54
N SER A 248 0.98 -8.02 3.46
CA SER A 248 1.39 -9.31 2.89
C SER A 248 2.60 -9.93 3.61
N THR A 249 3.07 -11.07 3.10
CA THR A 249 4.31 -11.73 3.54
C THR A 249 5.13 -12.22 2.34
N ALA A 250 6.43 -12.45 2.54
CA ALA A 250 7.36 -12.77 1.46
C ALA A 250 6.94 -14.04 0.69
N GLY A 251 7.04 -13.99 -0.64
CA GLY A 251 6.63 -15.07 -1.54
C GLY A 251 5.17 -15.03 -2.02
N ASN A 252 4.32 -14.15 -1.46
CA ASN A 252 2.97 -13.96 -2.00
C ASN A 252 3.00 -13.12 -3.28
N LEU A 253 2.49 -13.68 -4.38
CA LEU A 253 2.42 -12.99 -5.69
C LEU A 253 1.15 -12.14 -5.84
N THR A 254 0.10 -12.40 -5.05
CA THR A 254 -1.16 -11.66 -5.12
C THR A 254 -1.04 -10.30 -4.44
N VAL A 255 -1.32 -9.23 -5.17
CA VAL A 255 -1.18 -7.85 -4.69
C VAL A 255 -2.16 -7.52 -3.57
N THR A 256 -1.65 -7.01 -2.45
CA THR A 256 -2.47 -6.44 -1.35
C THR A 256 -2.69 -4.96 -1.61
N THR A 257 -3.93 -4.48 -1.51
CA THR A 257 -4.26 -3.06 -1.79
C THR A 257 -4.66 -2.31 -0.52
N LEU A 258 -4.16 -1.08 -0.37
CA LEU A 258 -4.69 -0.07 0.56
C LEU A 258 -5.18 1.16 -0.21
N ASN A 259 -6.47 1.43 -0.16
CA ASN A 259 -7.04 2.69 -0.62
C ASN A 259 -7.08 3.66 0.57
N GLY A 260 -6.03 4.47 0.72
CA GLY A 260 -5.83 5.33 1.88
C GLY A 260 -4.36 5.48 2.25
N ARG A 261 -4.05 5.54 3.54
CA ARG A 261 -2.71 5.90 4.05
C ARG A 261 -2.23 4.94 5.12
N ALA A 262 -0.93 4.64 5.13
CA ALA A 262 -0.26 3.83 6.15
C ALA A 262 0.75 4.69 6.91
N LEU A 263 0.38 5.17 8.10
CA LEU A 263 1.19 6.03 8.95
C LEU A 263 1.60 5.28 10.24
N ALA A 264 2.87 4.88 10.35
CA ALA A 264 3.45 4.28 11.54
C ALA A 264 4.24 5.34 12.31
N LEU A 265 3.89 5.59 13.59
CA LEU A 265 4.44 6.72 14.34
C LEU A 265 5.90 6.50 14.76
N PHE A 266 6.23 5.32 15.29
CA PHE A 266 7.54 5.07 15.92
C PHE A 266 8.35 3.93 15.29
N ALA A 267 7.72 3.02 14.56
CA ALA A 267 8.38 1.83 14.00
C ALA A 267 8.15 1.71 12.48
N SER A 268 8.64 0.62 11.88
CA SER A 268 8.73 0.47 10.43
C SER A 268 7.43 -0.02 9.79
N ILE A 269 7.33 0.19 8.48
CA ILE A 269 6.31 -0.47 7.65
C ILE A 269 7.00 -1.45 6.71
N THR A 270 6.55 -2.71 6.70
CA THR A 270 7.06 -3.76 5.80
C THR A 270 5.97 -4.16 4.81
N MET A 271 6.32 -4.27 3.53
CA MET A 271 5.39 -4.54 2.43
C MET A 271 5.93 -5.62 1.49
N VAL A 272 5.03 -6.39 0.89
CA VAL A 272 5.31 -7.31 -0.21
C VAL A 272 4.21 -7.16 -1.25
N ASN A 273 4.56 -6.82 -2.49
CA ASN A 273 3.62 -6.69 -3.61
C ASN A 273 2.37 -5.90 -3.19
N THR A 274 2.58 -4.67 -2.71
CA THR A 274 1.51 -3.86 -2.08
C THR A 274 1.27 -2.58 -2.87
N VAL A 275 0.00 -2.27 -3.16
CA VAL A 275 -0.41 -1.02 -3.79
C VAL A 275 -1.06 -0.10 -2.76
N ILE A 276 -0.57 1.13 -2.62
CA ILE A 276 -1.11 2.13 -1.69
C ILE A 276 -1.53 3.39 -2.44
N ASN A 277 -2.81 3.75 -2.36
CA ASN A 277 -3.41 4.88 -3.06
C ASN A 277 -3.82 5.99 -2.08
N ALA A 278 -2.99 7.03 -1.90
CA ALA A 278 -3.22 8.08 -0.89
C ALA A 278 -4.55 8.85 -1.03
N SER A 279 -5.05 8.98 -2.25
CA SER A 279 -6.34 9.61 -2.56
C SER A 279 -7.54 8.83 -2.04
N GLY A 280 -7.37 7.55 -1.68
CA GLY A 280 -8.47 6.64 -1.39
C GLY A 280 -9.20 6.12 -2.63
N VAL A 281 -8.78 6.51 -3.84
CA VAL A 281 -9.30 6.04 -5.11
C VAL A 281 -8.32 5.02 -5.70
N PRO A 282 -8.76 3.82 -6.13
CA PRO A 282 -7.90 2.86 -6.82
C PRO A 282 -7.26 3.49 -8.06
N VAL A 283 -5.94 3.59 -8.07
CA VAL A 283 -5.21 4.05 -9.26
C VAL A 283 -5.16 2.90 -10.26
N VAL A 284 -5.63 3.15 -11.48
CA VAL A 284 -5.73 2.14 -12.56
C VAL A 284 -4.50 2.11 -13.48
N THR A 285 -3.47 2.91 -13.20
CA THR A 285 -2.23 2.83 -13.96
C THR A 285 -1.52 1.51 -13.65
N PRO A 286 -0.97 0.81 -14.66
CA PRO A 286 -0.06 -0.29 -14.40
C PRO A 286 1.13 0.20 -13.55
N PRO A 287 1.85 -0.69 -12.84
CA PRO A 287 3.10 -0.30 -12.20
C PRO A 287 3.96 0.44 -13.22
N VAL A 288 4.51 1.59 -12.81
CA VAL A 288 5.54 2.26 -13.58
C VAL A 288 6.73 1.31 -13.59
N GLU A 289 6.90 0.61 -14.71
CA GLU A 289 8.09 -0.17 -14.99
C GLU A 289 9.28 0.77 -14.78
N PRO A 290 10.29 0.38 -13.98
CA PRO A 290 11.37 1.29 -13.64
C PRO A 290 11.99 1.81 -14.95
N PRO A 291 12.34 3.11 -15.04
CA PRO A 291 13.08 3.60 -16.19
C PRO A 291 14.46 2.94 -16.19
N VAL A 292 14.56 1.79 -16.88
CA VAL A 292 15.78 1.00 -17.07
C VAL A 292 16.77 1.82 -17.88
N SER A 293 17.46 2.71 -17.18
CA SER A 293 18.46 3.61 -17.74
C SER A 293 19.52 2.78 -18.45
N PRO A 294 19.68 2.89 -19.78
CA PRO A 294 20.54 2.01 -20.54
C PRO A 294 21.98 1.98 -20.02
N ILE A 295 22.40 0.85 -19.45
CA ILE A 295 23.79 0.69 -19.01
C ILE A 295 24.65 0.74 -20.28
N THR A 296 25.48 1.78 -20.40
CA THR A 296 26.30 2.01 -21.59
C THR A 296 27.77 1.78 -21.26
N VAL A 297 28.37 0.75 -21.86
CA VAL A 297 29.78 0.37 -21.66
C VAL A 297 30.58 0.74 -22.91
N THR A 298 31.63 1.55 -22.74
CA THR A 298 32.46 2.04 -23.87
C THR A 298 33.95 1.95 -23.54
N GLY A 299 34.78 1.59 -24.52
CA GLY A 299 36.24 1.68 -24.41
C GLY A 299 37.00 0.58 -25.16
N SER A 300 38.32 0.69 -25.20
CA SER A 300 39.21 -0.33 -25.79
C SER A 300 39.45 -1.55 -24.89
N THR A 301 38.98 -1.48 -23.65
CA THR A 301 39.06 -2.52 -22.62
C THR A 301 37.70 -2.72 -21.94
N ALA A 302 36.62 -2.87 -22.71
CA ALA A 302 35.30 -3.28 -22.19
C ALA A 302 35.29 -4.78 -21.81
N ALA A 303 36.33 -5.22 -21.11
CA ALA A 303 36.70 -6.62 -20.92
C ALA A 303 35.86 -7.34 -19.84
N ASP A 304 35.25 -6.58 -18.93
CA ASP A 304 34.52 -7.09 -17.77
C ASP A 304 33.08 -6.52 -17.71
N VAL A 305 32.27 -6.79 -18.74
CA VAL A 305 30.80 -6.68 -18.59
C VAL A 305 30.34 -7.86 -17.71
N VAL A 306 30.38 -7.64 -16.40
CA VAL A 306 29.91 -8.60 -15.39
C VAL A 306 28.46 -8.97 -15.69
N ALA A 307 28.16 -10.27 -15.64
CA ALA A 307 26.87 -10.83 -16.00
C ALA A 307 25.70 -10.11 -15.29
N VAL A 308 24.79 -9.54 -16.08
CA VAL A 308 23.58 -8.89 -15.57
C VAL A 308 22.42 -9.87 -15.66
N SER A 309 21.96 -10.34 -14.50
CA SER A 309 20.73 -11.13 -14.36
C SER A 309 19.54 -10.19 -14.19
N GLY A 310 18.69 -10.06 -15.21
CA GLY A 310 17.50 -9.22 -15.18
C GLY A 310 16.82 -9.05 -16.54
N ASP A 311 15.86 -8.13 -16.58
CA ASP A 311 15.00 -7.70 -17.69
C ASP A 311 15.44 -6.38 -18.36
N GLY A 312 16.46 -5.70 -17.81
CA GLY A 312 16.93 -4.39 -18.29
C GLY A 312 17.62 -4.36 -19.67
N PHE A 313 18.00 -3.14 -20.09
CA PHE A 313 18.55 -2.85 -21.41
C PHE A 313 20.02 -2.37 -21.32
N ILE A 314 20.92 -2.98 -22.11
CA ILE A 314 22.37 -2.73 -22.09
C ILE A 314 22.87 -2.37 -23.49
N ASN A 315 23.71 -1.33 -23.58
CA ASN A 315 24.44 -0.93 -24.78
C ASN A 315 25.95 -1.16 -24.59
N VAL A 316 26.57 -1.98 -25.43
CA VAL A 316 28.02 -2.21 -25.46
C VAL A 316 28.59 -1.61 -26.74
N LEU A 317 29.61 -0.75 -26.61
CA LEU A 317 30.31 -0.14 -27.75
C LEU A 317 31.81 -0.49 -27.69
N ASN A 318 32.23 -1.45 -28.51
CA ASN A 318 33.64 -1.77 -28.70
C ASN A 318 34.21 -0.95 -29.86
N ASN A 319 35.13 -0.04 -29.55
CA ASN A 319 35.91 0.73 -30.52
C ASN A 319 37.41 0.39 -30.46
N GLY A 320 37.80 -0.77 -29.92
CA GLY A 320 39.20 -1.09 -29.63
C GLY A 320 39.55 -2.59 -29.65
N GLY A 321 39.86 -3.16 -28.48
CA GLY A 321 40.51 -4.47 -28.34
C GLY A 321 39.57 -5.67 -28.28
N LEU A 322 39.95 -6.68 -27.49
CA LEU A 322 39.10 -7.83 -27.17
C LEU A 322 37.98 -7.41 -26.22
N VAL A 323 36.75 -7.81 -26.53
CA VAL A 323 35.57 -7.61 -25.68
C VAL A 323 34.83 -8.93 -25.48
N THR A 324 34.40 -9.18 -24.25
CA THR A 324 33.61 -10.35 -23.84
C THR A 324 32.29 -9.88 -23.22
N VAL A 325 31.17 -10.44 -23.66
CA VAL A 325 29.82 -10.10 -23.15
C VAL A 325 29.04 -11.38 -22.86
N THR A 326 28.37 -11.45 -21.71
CA THR A 326 27.54 -12.59 -21.31
C THR A 326 26.14 -12.15 -20.88
N GLU A 327 25.11 -12.66 -21.55
CA GLU A 327 23.70 -12.54 -21.15
C GLU A 327 23.27 -13.80 -20.40
N THR A 328 22.60 -13.65 -19.25
CA THR A 328 22.06 -14.76 -18.45
C THR A 328 20.59 -14.56 -18.02
N GLY A 329 19.96 -13.46 -18.43
CA GLY A 329 18.63 -13.01 -17.98
C GLY A 329 17.55 -13.06 -19.06
N THR A 330 16.58 -12.15 -18.98
CA THR A 330 15.48 -11.96 -19.96
C THR A 330 15.53 -10.60 -20.67
N GLY A 331 16.51 -9.75 -20.31
CA GLY A 331 16.66 -8.40 -20.84
C GLY A 331 17.21 -8.32 -22.26
N THR A 332 17.58 -7.10 -22.67
CA THR A 332 18.10 -6.83 -24.02
C THR A 332 19.55 -6.33 -23.96
N ILE A 333 20.43 -6.93 -24.76
CA ILE A 333 21.80 -6.45 -24.98
C ILE A 333 21.99 -6.06 -26.46
N ASN A 334 22.36 -4.80 -26.69
CA ASN A 334 22.80 -4.30 -27.98
C ASN A 334 24.32 -4.11 -27.99
N ILE A 335 25.01 -4.76 -28.92
CA ILE A 335 26.46 -4.67 -29.10
C ILE A 335 26.75 -3.98 -30.43
N VAL A 336 27.58 -2.94 -30.40
CA VAL A 336 28.17 -2.29 -31.58
C VAL A 336 29.67 -2.54 -31.54
N ASN A 337 30.17 -3.32 -32.50
CA ASN A 337 31.57 -3.74 -32.56
C ASN A 337 32.27 -3.13 -33.79
N ASN A 338 32.99 -2.03 -33.56
CA ASN A 338 33.74 -1.28 -34.56
C ASN A 338 35.27 -1.52 -34.47
N GLY A 339 35.75 -2.22 -33.44
CA GLY A 339 37.15 -2.60 -33.28
C GLY A 339 37.33 -4.05 -32.84
N GLY A 340 38.53 -4.58 -33.08
CA GLY A 340 39.05 -5.78 -32.40
C GLY A 340 38.23 -7.06 -32.55
N VAL A 341 38.33 -7.91 -31.53
CA VAL A 341 37.75 -9.26 -31.46
C VAL A 341 36.57 -9.23 -30.49
N LEU A 342 35.47 -9.89 -30.84
CA LEU A 342 34.28 -9.99 -30.00
C LEU A 342 34.01 -11.44 -29.60
N THR A 343 33.76 -11.66 -28.31
CA THR A 343 33.16 -12.89 -27.79
C THR A 343 31.84 -12.56 -27.10
N ALA A 344 30.73 -13.08 -27.61
CA ALA A 344 29.40 -12.87 -27.05
C ALA A 344 28.77 -14.22 -26.68
N THR A 345 28.21 -14.33 -25.48
CA THR A 345 27.56 -15.56 -24.99
C THR A 345 26.18 -15.24 -24.47
N ASN A 346 25.15 -15.94 -24.93
CA ASN A 346 23.84 -15.95 -24.31
C ASN A 346 23.57 -17.31 -23.66
N THR A 347 23.24 -17.31 -22.37
CA THR A 347 22.71 -18.46 -21.64
C THR A 347 21.32 -18.20 -21.06
N GLY A 348 20.73 -17.04 -21.34
CA GLY A 348 19.44 -16.56 -20.87
C GLY A 348 18.29 -16.79 -21.86
N ASN A 349 17.18 -16.09 -21.63
CA ASN A 349 15.94 -16.11 -22.42
C ASN A 349 15.64 -14.74 -23.06
N GLY A 350 16.58 -13.78 -23.03
CA GLY A 350 16.39 -12.41 -23.52
C GLY A 350 16.75 -12.24 -24.99
N VAL A 351 17.19 -11.03 -25.35
CA VAL A 351 17.49 -10.63 -26.73
C VAL A 351 18.89 -10.03 -26.85
N MET A 352 19.72 -10.63 -27.69
CA MET A 352 21.05 -10.12 -28.03
C MET A 352 21.13 -9.68 -29.50
N THR A 353 21.42 -8.40 -29.74
CA THR A 353 21.68 -7.87 -31.09
C THR A 353 23.12 -7.44 -31.23
N ILE A 354 23.81 -7.93 -32.25
CA ILE A 354 25.22 -7.64 -32.52
C ILE A 354 25.34 -6.95 -33.89
N ASN A 355 25.89 -5.74 -33.92
CA ASN A 355 26.22 -4.99 -35.13
C ASN A 355 27.74 -4.87 -35.24
N ASN A 356 28.38 -5.72 -36.05
CA ASN A 356 29.82 -5.76 -36.24
C ASN A 356 30.24 -5.14 -37.58
N THR A 357 31.09 -4.12 -37.50
CA THR A 357 31.84 -3.54 -38.63
C THR A 357 33.35 -3.78 -38.52
N ALA A 358 33.85 -4.27 -37.37
CA ALA A 358 35.25 -4.59 -37.15
C ALA A 358 35.74 -5.76 -38.02
N THR A 359 37.04 -5.78 -38.31
CA THR A 359 37.70 -6.87 -39.05
C THR A 359 38.07 -8.07 -38.19
N GLY A 360 38.20 -7.93 -36.87
CA GLY A 360 38.60 -9.05 -36.02
C GLY A 360 37.53 -10.15 -35.94
N VAL A 361 37.94 -11.29 -35.38
CA VAL A 361 37.08 -12.47 -35.22
C VAL A 361 35.88 -12.15 -34.33
N VAL A 362 34.71 -12.62 -34.74
CA VAL A 362 33.47 -12.58 -33.94
C VAL A 362 33.11 -14.02 -33.55
N THR A 363 33.01 -14.29 -32.25
CA THR A 363 32.55 -15.58 -31.71
C THR A 363 31.26 -15.35 -30.93
N VAL A 364 30.20 -16.07 -31.31
CA VAL A 364 28.88 -15.99 -30.66
C VAL A 364 28.48 -17.38 -30.18
N THR A 365 28.06 -17.50 -28.92
CA THR A 365 27.58 -18.76 -28.34
C THR A 365 26.19 -18.58 -27.75
N ASN A 366 25.20 -19.32 -28.25
CA ASN A 366 23.84 -19.31 -27.69
C ASN A 366 23.48 -20.68 -27.10
N THR A 367 23.56 -20.81 -25.78
CA THR A 367 23.09 -22.00 -25.03
C THR A 367 21.77 -21.76 -24.30
N GLY A 368 21.24 -20.54 -24.35
CA GLY A 368 19.95 -20.17 -23.78
C GLY A 368 18.80 -20.30 -24.79
N ASN A 369 17.58 -19.94 -24.37
CA ASN A 369 16.41 -19.87 -25.25
C ASN A 369 16.17 -18.45 -25.79
N GLY A 370 17.09 -17.51 -25.51
CA GLY A 370 17.01 -16.13 -25.97
C GLY A 370 17.36 -15.98 -27.45
N ARG A 371 16.79 -14.96 -28.08
CA ARG A 371 16.97 -14.64 -29.49
C ARG A 371 18.31 -13.93 -29.70
N ILE A 372 19.09 -14.36 -30.69
CA ILE A 372 20.26 -13.62 -31.15
C ILE A 372 20.09 -13.17 -32.61
N THR A 373 20.49 -11.92 -32.88
CA THR A 373 20.64 -11.33 -34.22
C THR A 373 22.09 -10.87 -34.42
N VAL A 374 22.76 -11.25 -35.53
CA VAL A 374 24.18 -10.95 -35.78
C VAL A 374 24.42 -10.31 -37.16
N ASN A 375 24.45 -8.98 -37.22
CA ASN A 375 24.78 -8.22 -38.42
C ASN A 375 26.30 -8.01 -38.54
N ALA A 376 27.02 -8.87 -39.27
CA ALA A 376 28.47 -8.75 -39.48
C ALA A 376 28.81 -8.32 -40.91
N THR A 377 29.31 -7.10 -41.10
CA THR A 377 29.58 -6.51 -42.44
C THR A 377 31.07 -6.30 -42.76
N GLY A 378 31.98 -6.75 -41.89
CA GLY A 378 33.43 -6.58 -42.09
C GLY A 378 34.36 -7.60 -41.43
N ALA A 379 33.85 -8.63 -40.74
CA ALA A 379 34.68 -9.57 -39.96
C ALA A 379 35.48 -10.56 -40.83
N ASP A 380 36.73 -10.83 -40.44
CA ASP A 380 37.60 -11.86 -41.06
C ASP A 380 37.01 -13.27 -40.89
N ALA A 381 36.37 -13.54 -39.74
CA ALA A 381 35.65 -14.78 -39.47
C ALA A 381 34.54 -14.56 -38.43
N VAL A 382 33.37 -15.17 -38.67
CA VAL A 382 32.25 -15.23 -37.73
C VAL A 382 32.00 -16.69 -37.37
N THR A 383 32.18 -17.03 -36.09
CA THR A 383 31.87 -18.37 -35.56
C THR A 383 30.62 -18.26 -34.69
N ILE A 384 29.62 -19.09 -34.97
CA ILE A 384 28.40 -19.14 -34.16
C ILE A 384 28.13 -20.58 -33.72
N THR A 385 27.99 -20.76 -32.41
CA THR A 385 27.67 -22.04 -31.77
C THR A 385 26.31 -21.91 -31.09
N HIS A 386 25.37 -22.77 -31.42
CA HIS A 386 24.02 -22.74 -30.85
C HIS A 386 23.60 -24.13 -30.37
N THR A 387 23.06 -24.20 -29.16
CA THR A 387 22.56 -25.44 -28.52
C THR A 387 21.25 -25.21 -27.75
N GLY A 388 20.53 -24.13 -28.06
CA GLY A 388 19.23 -23.77 -27.48
C GLY A 388 18.06 -24.13 -28.41
N ASP A 389 16.89 -23.52 -28.17
CA ASP A 389 15.70 -23.65 -29.02
C ASP A 389 15.75 -22.68 -30.24
N GLU A 390 15.02 -22.99 -31.32
CA GLU A 390 15.34 -22.65 -32.73
C GLU A 390 15.31 -21.16 -33.18
N ASP A 391 15.35 -20.18 -32.28
CA ASP A 391 15.03 -18.77 -32.57
C ASP A 391 16.27 -17.88 -32.84
N VAL A 392 17.11 -18.26 -33.81
CA VAL A 392 18.30 -17.47 -34.22
C VAL A 392 18.20 -16.94 -35.65
N THR A 393 18.46 -15.65 -35.85
CA THR A 393 18.46 -14.99 -37.17
C THR A 393 19.86 -14.43 -37.49
N TYR A 394 20.35 -14.69 -38.70
CA TYR A 394 21.66 -14.25 -39.21
C TYR A 394 21.50 -13.35 -40.44
#